data_AF-A0A2J0LA11-F1
#
_entry.id   AF-A0A2J0LA11-F1
#
_cell.length_a   1.000
_cell.length_b   1.000
_cell.length_c   1.000
_cell.angle_alpha   90.00
_cell.angle_beta   90.00
_cell.angle_gamma   90.00
#
_symmetry.space_group_name_H-M   'P 1'
#
loop_
_entity.id
_entity.type
_entity.pdbx_description
1 polymer ?
#
loop_
_entity_poly.entity_id
_entity_poly.type
_entity_poly.pdbx_seq_one_letter_code
_entity_poly.pdbx_strand_id
1 'polypeptide(L)'
;LYIPSTTVFFRRRVFEEGNFLDADYHYAMDYEFFLRLALKGYRFGHINAFLADFRTYPESKSRRQTLTQKQEMEKALLDQDDVLKRLNAPWRQGVRNTLMVAARGKRCSLKFLRGAYFQ
;
A
#
# COMPACT_ATOMS: atom_id res chain seq x y z
N LEU A 1 -5.01 3.74 2.65
CA LEU A 1 -5.14 3.47 1.20
C LEU A 1 -4.64 2.05 1.02
N TYR A 2 -5.41 1.18 0.37
CA TYR A 2 -5.05 -0.23 0.21
C TYR A 2 -5.23 -0.64 -1.25
N ILE A 3 -4.37 -1.52 -1.73
CA ILE A 3 -4.43 -2.18 -3.03
C ILE A 3 -4.55 -3.68 -2.74
N PRO A 4 -5.67 -4.35 -3.07
CA PRO A 4 -5.83 -5.77 -2.83
C PRO A 4 -4.90 -6.57 -3.74
N SER A 5 -4.03 -7.40 -3.15
CA SER A 5 -3.06 -8.22 -3.89
C SER A 5 -3.73 -9.30 -4.75
N THR A 6 -4.93 -9.74 -4.39
CA THR A 6 -5.70 -10.79 -5.10
C THR A 6 -6.14 -10.39 -6.51
N THR A 7 -6.09 -9.11 -6.86
CA THR A 7 -6.50 -8.60 -8.18
C THR A 7 -5.40 -7.84 -8.91
N VAL A 8 -4.13 -8.03 -8.51
CA VAL A 8 -2.97 -7.42 -9.18
C VAL A 8 -2.33 -8.41 -10.14
N PHE A 9 -2.15 -7.97 -11.38
CA PHE A 9 -1.46 -8.71 -12.42
C PHE A 9 -0.15 -8.01 -12.77
N PHE A 10 0.92 -8.78 -12.96
CA PHE A 10 2.24 -8.25 -13.25
C PHE A 10 2.71 -8.68 -14.64
N ARG A 11 3.43 -7.79 -15.32
CA ARG A 11 4.21 -8.19 -16.50
C ARG A 11 5.41 -9.00 -16.03
N ARG A 12 5.77 -10.05 -16.77
CA ARG A 12 6.93 -10.91 -16.50
C ARG A 12 8.21 -10.13 -16.19
N ARG A 13 8.46 -9.04 -16.93
CA ARG A 13 9.62 -8.14 -16.73
C ARG A 13 9.83 -7.66 -15.29
N VAL A 14 8.74 -7.51 -14.51
CA VAL A 14 8.83 -7.05 -13.12
C VAL A 14 9.73 -7.99 -12.31
N PHE A 15 9.57 -9.30 -12.51
CA PHE A 15 10.36 -10.31 -11.80
C PHE A 15 11.73 -10.54 -12.45
N GLU A 16 11.84 -10.43 -13.78
CA GLU A 16 13.13 -10.53 -14.48
C GLU A 16 14.08 -9.39 -14.12
N GLU A 17 13.55 -8.22 -13.78
CA GLU A 17 14.30 -7.07 -13.25
C GLU A 17 14.64 -7.23 -11.75
N GLY A 18 14.46 -8.43 -11.18
CA GLY A 18 14.86 -8.77 -9.81
C GLY A 18 13.91 -8.28 -8.72
N ASN A 19 12.68 -7.86 -9.05
CA ASN A 19 11.71 -7.46 -8.04
C ASN A 19 10.97 -8.67 -7.51
N PHE A 20 11.51 -9.26 -6.44
CA PHE A 20 10.85 -10.30 -5.67
C PHE A 20 10.27 -9.75 -4.35
N LEU A 21 9.41 -10.55 -3.73
CA LEU A 21 8.87 -10.26 -2.41
C LEU A 21 9.98 -10.39 -1.36
N ASP A 22 9.98 -9.49 -0.39
CA ASP A 22 10.87 -9.57 0.76
C ASP A 22 10.24 -10.46 1.83
N ALA A 23 10.91 -11.56 2.15
CA ALA A 23 10.43 -12.58 3.09
C ALA A 23 10.50 -12.13 4.56
N ASP A 24 11.20 -11.03 4.86
CA ASP A 24 11.24 -10.47 6.21
C ASP A 24 9.89 -9.86 6.64
N TYR A 25 9.02 -9.55 5.67
CA TYR A 25 7.68 -9.02 5.90
C TYR A 25 6.64 -10.14 5.94
N HIS A 26 5.97 -10.31 7.08
CA HIS A 26 5.01 -11.39 7.30
C HIS A 26 3.55 -10.95 7.14
N TYR A 27 3.29 -9.64 7.19
CA TYR A 27 1.98 -8.99 7.18
C TYR A 27 1.88 -7.82 6.20
N ALA A 28 3.01 -7.20 5.83
CA ALA A 28 3.08 -6.04 4.94
C ALA A 28 3.86 -6.30 3.64
N MET A 29 4.03 -7.57 3.26
CA MET A 29 4.82 -7.99 2.09
C MET A 29 4.32 -7.36 0.78
N ASP A 30 3.00 -7.34 0.57
CA ASP A 30 2.37 -6.72 -0.59
C ASP A 30 2.52 -5.19 -0.56
N TYR A 31 2.35 -4.59 0.61
CA TYR A 31 2.54 -3.16 0.81
C TYR A 31 3.97 -2.70 0.50
N GLU A 32 4.98 -3.37 1.05
CA GLU A 32 6.40 -3.12 0.75
C GLU A 32 6.67 -3.24 -0.74
N PHE A 33 6.22 -4.35 -1.33
CA PHE A 33 6.45 -4.64 -2.74
C PHE A 33 5.88 -3.56 -3.65
N PHE A 34 4.63 -3.13 -3.42
CA PHE A 34 4.00 -2.08 -4.21
C PHE A 34 4.67 -0.72 -4.02
N LEU A 35 5.06 -0.38 -2.80
CA LEU A 35 5.76 0.86 -2.51
C LEU A 35 7.10 0.91 -3.26
N ARG A 36 7.90 -0.15 -3.16
CA ARG A 36 9.19 -0.26 -3.84
C ARG A 36 9.05 -0.19 -5.36
N LEU A 37 8.06 -0.88 -5.94
CA LEU A 37 7.79 -0.79 -7.38
C LEU A 37 7.37 0.64 -7.80
N ALA A 38 6.52 1.31 -7.01
CA ALA A 38 6.13 2.68 -7.32
C ALA A 38 7.33 3.64 -7.30
N LEU A 39 8.23 3.50 -6.32
CA LEU A 39 9.44 4.31 -6.20
C LEU A 39 10.47 4.02 -7.31
N LYS A 40 10.53 2.77 -7.78
CA LYS A 40 11.30 2.39 -8.98
C LYS A 40 10.69 2.91 -10.29
N GLY A 41 9.55 3.60 -10.25
CA GLY A 41 8.92 4.22 -11.42
C GLY A 41 7.97 3.31 -12.19
N TYR A 42 7.63 2.12 -11.67
CA TYR A 42 6.61 1.29 -12.29
C TYR A 42 5.24 1.97 -12.20
N ARG A 43 4.47 1.83 -13.29
CA ARG A 43 3.13 2.41 -13.40
C ARG A 43 2.07 1.35 -13.13
N PHE A 44 1.16 1.67 -12.21
CA PHE A 44 0.01 0.83 -11.88
C PHE A 44 -1.21 1.28 -12.67
N GLY A 45 -1.76 0.38 -13.48
CA GLY A 45 -3.05 0.56 -14.15
C GLY A 45 -4.20 0.07 -13.26
N HIS A 46 -5.34 0.78 -13.30
CA HIS A 46 -6.54 0.37 -12.56
C HIS A 46 -7.60 -0.12 -13.55
N ILE A 47 -8.04 -1.36 -13.37
CA ILE A 47 -9.17 -1.94 -14.09
C ILE A 47 -10.44 -1.61 -13.30
N ASN A 48 -11.37 -0.86 -13.89
CA ASN A 48 -12.64 -0.52 -13.25
C ASN A 48 -13.65 -1.67 -13.39
N ALA A 49 -13.33 -2.83 -12.80
CA ALA A 49 -14.19 -4.01 -12.81
C ALA A 49 -14.08 -4.78 -11.49
N PHE A 50 -15.14 -5.48 -11.13
CA PHE A 50 -15.12 -6.40 -10.00
C PHE A 50 -14.43 -7.70 -10.44
N LEU A 51 -13.24 -7.97 -9.88
CA LEU A 51 -12.42 -9.11 -10.28
C LEU A 51 -12.36 -10.22 -9.24
N ALA A 52 -12.52 -9.90 -7.96
CA ALA A 52 -12.51 -10.88 -6.87
C ALA A 52 -13.21 -10.33 -5.63
N ASP A 53 -13.71 -11.24 -4.79
CA ASP A 53 -14.15 -10.95 -3.44
C ASP A 53 -13.16 -11.52 -2.42
N PHE A 54 -13.04 -10.88 -1.26
CA PHE A 54 -12.18 -11.34 -0.17
C PHE A 54 -13.03 -11.69 1.05
N ARG A 55 -13.10 -12.98 1.37
CA ARG A 55 -13.81 -13.43 2.56
C ARG A 55 -12.98 -13.20 3.81
N THR A 56 -13.55 -12.48 4.78
CA THR A 56 -12.92 -12.25 6.07
C THR A 56 -13.45 -13.22 7.12
N TYR A 57 -12.55 -13.74 7.96
CA TYR A 57 -12.87 -14.57 9.11
C TYR A 57 -12.24 -13.96 10.38
N PRO A 58 -12.87 -14.07 11.56
CA PRO A 58 -12.33 -13.54 12.82
C PRO A 58 -10.90 -14.01 13.13
N GLU A 59 -10.59 -15.26 12.79
CA GLU A 59 -9.32 -15.93 13.07
C GLU A 59 -8.24 -15.62 12.03
N SER A 60 -8.57 -14.83 11.00
CA SER A 60 -7.61 -14.45 9.96
C SER A 60 -6.35 -13.81 10.57
N LYS A 61 -5.20 -14.17 10.01
CA LYS A 61 -3.87 -13.75 10.45
C LYS A 61 -3.81 -12.21 10.65
N SER A 62 -4.39 -11.46 9.71
CA SER A 62 -4.41 -9.99 9.74
C SER A 62 -5.32 -9.39 10.81
N ARG A 63 -6.42 -10.05 11.19
CA ARG A 63 -7.30 -9.52 12.27
C ARG A 63 -6.67 -9.70 13.65
N ARG A 64 -6.04 -10.85 13.90
CA ARG A 64 -5.41 -11.15 15.20
C ARG A 64 -4.18 -10.30 15.49
N GLN A 65 -3.41 -9.92 14.48
CA GLN A 65 -2.14 -9.20 14.66
C GLN A 65 -2.12 -7.84 13.98
N THR A 66 -3.16 -7.03 14.24
CA THR A 66 -3.29 -5.69 13.65
C THR A 66 -2.13 -4.76 14.04
N LEU A 67 -1.58 -4.89 15.25
CA LEU A 67 -0.45 -4.06 15.71
C LEU A 67 0.84 -4.41 14.96
N THR A 68 1.19 -5.69 14.86
CA THR A 68 2.35 -6.18 14.11
C THR A 68 2.27 -5.76 12.64
N GLN A 69 1.08 -5.88 12.03
CA GLN A 69 0.86 -5.42 10.67
C GLN A 69 1.15 -3.92 10.52
N LYS A 70 0.67 -3.08 11.45
CA LYS A 70 0.94 -1.63 11.40
C LYS A 70 2.43 -1.31 11.54
N GLN A 71 3.13 -2.03 12.41
CA GLN A 71 4.57 -1.88 12.62
C GLN A 71 5.35 -2.26 11.37
N GLU A 72 5.02 -3.38 10.73
CA GLU A 72 5.66 -3.77 9.46
C GLU A 72 5.39 -2.79 8.33
N MET A 73 4.16 -2.28 8.21
CA MET A 73 3.86 -1.24 7.21
C MET A 73 4.65 0.05 7.46
N GLU A 74 4.84 0.43 8.72
CA GLU A 74 5.67 1.57 9.06
C GLU A 74 7.15 1.32 8.77
N LYS A 75 7.66 0.13 9.11
CA LYS A 75 9.01 -0.30 8.75
C LYS A 75 9.22 -0.20 7.23
N ALA A 76 8.34 -0.80 6.44
CA ALA A 76 8.40 -0.76 4.97
C ALA A 76 8.40 0.67 4.42
N LEU A 77 7.57 1.56 4.97
CA LEU A 77 7.56 2.96 4.58
C LEU A 77 8.90 3.64 4.86
N LEU A 78 9.42 3.47 6.08
CA LEU A 78 10.68 4.09 6.47
C LEU A 78 11.84 3.53 5.67
N ASP A 79 11.89 2.22 5.48
CA ASP A 79 12.94 1.54 4.70
C ASP A 79 13.08 2.13 3.30
N GLN A 80 11.98 2.62 2.71
CA GLN A 80 11.96 3.18 1.36
C GLN A 80 11.97 4.73 1.31
N ASP A 81 11.65 5.45 2.38
CA ASP A 81 11.58 6.93 2.42
C ASP A 81 12.68 7.54 3.29
N ASP A 82 13.76 7.96 2.64
CA ASP A 82 14.91 8.60 3.30
C ASP A 82 14.60 9.97 3.91
N VAL A 83 13.59 10.68 3.41
CA VAL A 83 13.21 12.01 3.93
C VAL A 83 12.50 11.84 5.27
N LEU A 84 11.53 10.92 5.35
CA LEU A 84 10.80 10.64 6.59
C LEU A 84 11.71 10.04 7.67
N LYS A 85 12.71 9.24 7.28
CA LYS A 85 13.73 8.71 8.20
C LYS A 85 14.52 9.81 8.93
N ARG A 86 14.80 10.93 8.25
CA ARG A 86 15.58 12.06 8.81
C ARG A 86 14.81 12.88 9.84
N LEU A 87 13.48 12.80 9.86
CA LEU A 87 12.64 13.51 10.82
C LEU A 87 12.62 12.80 12.17
N ASN A 88 12.61 13.55 13.27
CA ASN A 88 12.36 13.01 14.60
C ASN A 88 10.93 12.44 14.72
N ALA A 89 10.74 11.49 15.64
CA ALA A 89 9.50 10.72 15.76
C ALA A 89 8.20 11.57 15.80
N PRO A 90 8.07 12.65 16.60
CA PRO A 90 6.83 13.41 16.66
C PRO A 90 6.52 14.16 15.36
N TRP A 91 7.51 14.80 14.73
CA TRP A 91 7.29 15.49 13.46
C TRP A 91 7.06 14.51 12.31
N ARG A 92 7.73 13.36 12.32
CA ARG A 92 7.52 12.29 11.35
C ARG A 92 6.07 11.80 11.35
N GLN A 93 5.52 11.54 12.54
CA GLN A 93 4.11 11.16 12.67
C GLN A 93 3.17 12.27 12.22
N GLY A 94 3.45 13.53 12.59
CA GLY A 94 2.68 14.70 12.16
C GLY A 94 2.63 14.85 10.63
N VAL A 95 3.80 14.88 9.99
CA VAL A 95 3.93 14.98 8.52
C VAL A 95 3.23 13.81 7.83
N ARG A 96 3.47 12.58 8.29
CA ARG A 96 2.82 11.38 7.75
C ARG A 96 1.30 11.48 7.82
N ASN A 97 0.75 11.88 8.96
CA ASN A 97 -0.70 12.00 9.13
C ASN A 97 -1.28 13.06 8.18
N THR A 98 -0.63 14.21 8.05
CA THR A 98 -1.04 15.27 7.12
C THR A 98 -1.01 14.79 5.67
N LEU A 99 0.07 14.15 5.24
CA LEU A 99 0.19 13.58 3.88
C LEU A 99 -0.89 12.52 3.63
N MET A 100 -1.18 11.68 4.63
CA MET A 100 -2.23 10.67 4.54
C MET A 100 -3.62 11.28 4.41
N VAL A 101 -3.91 12.36 5.15
CA VAL A 101 -5.18 13.09 5.04
C VAL A 101 -5.30 13.73 3.66
N ALA A 102 -4.25 14.40 3.18
CA ALA A 102 -4.21 14.99 1.85
C ALA A 102 -4.41 13.94 0.74
N ALA A 103 -3.73 12.79 0.84
CA ALA A 103 -3.86 11.69 -0.12
C ALA A 103 -5.27 11.07 -0.12
N ARG A 104 -5.89 10.94 1.06
CA ARG A 104 -7.30 10.51 1.18
C ARG A 104 -8.24 11.53 0.54
N GLY A 105 -8.07 12.81 0.83
CA GLY A 105 -8.83 13.91 0.24
C GLY A 105 -8.75 13.85 -1.30
N LYS A 106 -7.53 13.82 -1.84
CA LYS A 106 -7.29 13.68 -3.29
C LYS A 106 -8.00 12.45 -3.88
N ARG A 107 -7.93 11.29 -3.23
CA ARG A 107 -8.60 10.08 -3.72
C ARG A 107 -10.12 10.24 -3.72
N CYS A 108 -10.71 10.79 -2.65
CA CYS A 108 -12.15 11.01 -2.57
C CYS A 108 -12.61 11.99 -3.65
N SER A 109 -11.89 13.10 -3.85
CA SER A 109 -12.18 14.07 -4.92
C SER A 109 -12.10 13.43 -6.30
N LEU A 110 -11.06 12.63 -6.58
CA LEU A 110 -10.93 11.93 -7.87
C LEU A 110 -12.04 10.91 -8.10
N LYS A 111 -12.47 10.19 -7.06
CA LYS A 111 -13.59 9.25 -7.16
C LYS A 111 -14.92 9.97 -7.41
N PHE A 112 -15.14 11.09 -6.73
CA PHE A 112 -16.32 11.93 -6.90
C PHE A 112 -16.40 12.47 -8.33
N LEU A 113 -15.31 13.08 -8.82
CA LEU A 113 -15.24 13.63 -10.18
C LEU A 113 -15.41 12.56 -11.28
N ARG A 114 -15.02 11.32 -11.02
CA ARG A 114 -15.15 10.20 -11.98
C ARG A 114 -16.49 9.47 -11.90
N GLY A 115 -17.42 9.89 -11.04
CA GLY A 115 -18.76 9.30 -10.93
C GLY A 115 -18.80 7.89 -10.32
N ALA A 116 -17.70 7.38 -9.78
CA ALA A 116 -17.57 5.98 -9.32
C ALA A 116 -18.37 5.63 -8.05
N TYR A 117 -19.12 6.57 -7.48
CA TYR A 117 -20.06 6.34 -6.37
C TYR A 117 -21.53 6.37 -6.80
N PHE A 118 -21.82 6.74 -8.05
CA PHE A 118 -23.19 6.87 -8.59
C PHE A 118 -23.52 5.80 -9.65
N GLN A 119 -22.72 4.74 -9.74
CA GLN A 119 -22.98 3.55 -10.56
C GLN A 119 -23.22 2.34 -9.68
#